data_AF-A0A519HFH7-F1
#
_entry.id   AF-A0A519HFH7-F1
#
_cell.length_a   1.000
_cell.length_b   1.000
_cell.length_c   1.000
_cell.angle_alpha   90.00
_cell.angle_beta   90.00
_cell.angle_gamma   90.00
#
_symmetry.space_group_name_H-M   'P 1'
#
loop_
_entity.id
_entity.type
_entity.pdbx_description
1 polymer ?
#
loop_
_entity_poly.entity_id
_entity_poly.type
_entity_poly.pdbx_seq_one_letter_code
_entity_poly.pdbx_strand_id
1 'polypeptide(L)'
;MKPFSFAIQATVALIAPLLFILGGELLGTGPLLERLQYVPLNWLYMAAPQLLVVLVGASLPSWRRFVGWPLLLLTLVLVGFTAWVHGFVPANESGLAWVFYLPLALAVVVTYMVVKFIWYDFHRDVHISDGG
;
A
#
# COMPACT_ATOMS: atom_id res chain seq x y z
N MET A 1 -0.21 -22.53 -7.32
CA MET A 1 0.32 -21.81 -6.14
C MET A 1 -0.83 -21.65 -5.14
N LYS A 2 -0.68 -22.11 -3.89
CA LYS A 2 -1.71 -21.89 -2.86
C LYS A 2 -1.83 -20.38 -2.63
N PRO A 3 -3.03 -19.77 -2.63
CA PRO A 3 -3.16 -18.37 -2.31
C PRO A 3 -2.59 -18.16 -0.90
N PHE A 4 -1.58 -17.30 -0.77
CA PHE A 4 -1.08 -16.86 0.53
C PHE A 4 -2.29 -16.42 1.37
N SER A 5 -2.38 -16.82 2.63
CA SER A 5 -3.52 -16.46 3.48
C SER A 5 -3.70 -14.94 3.49
N PHE A 6 -4.91 -14.45 3.25
CA PHE A 6 -5.26 -13.02 3.27
C PHE A 6 -4.72 -12.33 4.53
N ALA A 7 -4.81 -13.01 5.68
CA ALA A 7 -4.28 -12.53 6.94
C ALA A 7 -2.77 -12.26 6.87
N ILE A 8 -1.99 -13.17 6.28
CA ILE A 8 -0.53 -13.00 6.16
C ILE A 8 -0.21 -11.81 5.27
N GLN A 9 -0.89 -11.67 4.13
CA GLN A 9 -0.66 -10.56 3.20
C GLN A 9 -1.00 -9.21 3.84
N ALA A 10 -2.13 -9.13 4.54
CA ALA A 10 -2.54 -7.95 5.30
C ALA A 10 -1.52 -7.63 6.39
N THR A 11 -1.10 -8.62 7.19
CA THR A 11 -0.10 -8.44 8.25
C THR A 11 1.22 -7.93 7.70
N VAL A 12 1.76 -8.55 6.64
CA VAL A 12 3.01 -8.12 6.02
C VAL A 12 2.90 -6.68 5.48
N ALA A 13 1.80 -6.37 4.78
CA ALA A 13 1.58 -5.04 4.23
C ALA A 13 1.46 -3.94 5.29
N LEU A 14 0.94 -4.27 6.49
CA LEU A 14 0.79 -3.34 7.60
C LEU A 14 2.04 -3.23 8.49
N ILE A 15 2.87 -4.28 8.55
CA ILE A 15 4.15 -4.24 9.27
C ILE A 15 5.21 -3.46 8.50
N ALA A 16 5.21 -3.50 7.17
CA ALA A 16 6.21 -2.80 6.37
C ALA A 16 6.34 -1.29 6.70
N PRO A 17 5.25 -0.49 6.75
CA PRO A 17 5.31 0.91 7.19
C PRO A 17 5.93 1.07 8.59
N LEU A 18 5.62 0.17 9.52
CA LEU A 18 6.13 0.23 10.88
C LEU A 18 7.65 0.01 10.92
N LEU A 19 8.16 -0.92 10.13
CA LEU A 19 9.61 -1.16 10.02
C LEU A 19 10.36 0.04 9.46
N PHE A 20 9.78 0.75 8.49
CA PHE A 20 10.39 1.97 7.94
C PHE A 20 10.47 3.09 8.97
N ILE A 21 9.39 3.29 9.72
CA ILE A 21 9.37 4.31 10.78
C ILE A 21 10.38 3.96 11.85
N LEU A 22 10.35 2.73 12.39
CA LEU A 22 11.30 2.32 13.43
C LEU A 22 12.76 2.37 12.94
N GLY A 23 13.02 2.00 11.69
CA GLY A 23 14.34 2.12 11.09
C GLY A 23 14.84 3.57 11.03
N GLY A 24 13.99 4.50 10.58
CA GLY A 24 14.30 5.93 10.57
C GLY A 24 14.51 6.50 11.97
N GLU A 25 13.68 6.09 12.93
CA GLU A 25 13.74 6.55 14.31
C GLU A 25 14.99 6.07 15.06
N LEU A 26 15.43 4.84 14.80
CA LEU A 26 16.65 4.26 15.37
C LEU A 26 17.93 4.91 14.82
N LEU A 27 17.88 5.44 13.60
CA LEU A 27 19.00 6.10 12.93
C LEU A 27 19.01 7.63 13.16
N GLY A 28 17.97 8.18 13.78
CA GLY A 28 17.81 9.62 14.03
C GLY A 28 18.66 10.15 15.18
N THR A 29 19.13 11.40 15.07
CA THR A 29 20.12 12.02 15.97
C THR A 29 19.57 12.74 17.21
N GLY A 30 18.26 12.99 17.30
CA GLY A 30 17.59 13.57 18.49
C GLY A 30 17.10 12.57 19.56
N PRO A 31 16.27 13.01 20.52
CA PRO A 31 15.76 12.18 21.62
C PRO A 31 14.70 11.18 21.14
N LEU A 32 14.91 9.88 21.40
CA LEU A 32 14.02 8.80 20.93
C LEU A 32 12.57 8.98 21.43
N LEU A 33 12.38 9.26 22.72
CA LEU A 33 11.05 9.35 23.36
C LEU A 33 10.15 10.42 22.72
N GLU A 34 10.72 11.56 22.33
CA GLU A 34 9.98 12.65 21.68
C GLU A 34 9.56 12.30 20.25
N ARG A 35 10.25 11.38 19.59
CA ARG A 35 9.91 10.95 18.24
C ARG A 35 8.92 9.78 18.23
N LEU A 36 9.00 8.92 19.25
CA LEU A 36 8.09 7.78 19.41
C LEU A 36 6.61 8.18 19.51
N GLN A 37 6.29 9.37 20.03
CA GLN A 37 4.91 9.84 20.10
C GLN A 37 4.25 10.03 18.72
N TYR A 38 5.04 10.24 17.67
CA TYR A 38 4.54 10.42 16.30
C TYR A 38 4.48 9.10 15.52
N VAL A 39 5.05 8.02 16.05
CA VAL A 39 5.08 6.70 15.39
C VAL A 39 3.68 6.21 15.03
N PRO A 40 2.65 6.26 15.90
CA PRO A 40 1.32 5.79 15.54
C PRO A 40 0.71 6.59 14.40
N LEU A 41 0.91 7.91 14.40
CA LEU A 41 0.33 8.81 13.40
C LEU A 41 1.03 8.65 12.03
N ASN A 42 2.37 8.60 12.05
CA ASN A 42 3.16 8.34 10.84
C ASN A 42 2.86 6.96 10.27
N TRP A 43 2.71 5.95 11.14
CA TRP A 43 2.36 4.60 10.72
C TRP A 43 0.99 4.59 10.06
N LEU A 44 0.00 5.22 10.69
CA LEU A 44 -1.36 5.29 10.14
C LEU A 44 -1.37 6.00 8.79
N TYR A 45 -0.60 7.08 8.64
CA TYR A 45 -0.48 7.80 7.37
C TYR A 45 0.11 6.93 6.26
N MET A 46 1.24 6.27 6.55
CA MET A 46 1.92 5.41 5.58
C MET A 46 1.10 4.15 5.25
N ALA A 47 0.40 3.59 6.24
CA ALA A 47 -0.39 2.38 6.12
C ALA A 47 -1.82 2.61 5.63
N ALA A 48 -2.31 3.86 5.56
CA ALA A 48 -3.69 4.17 5.21
C ALA A 48 -4.15 3.53 3.88
N PRO A 49 -3.36 3.57 2.78
CA PRO A 49 -3.73 2.90 1.54
C PRO A 49 -3.88 1.38 1.70
N GLN A 50 -2.96 0.74 2.44
CA GLN A 50 -2.97 -0.70 2.69
C GLN A 50 -4.16 -1.08 3.57
N LEU A 51 -4.44 -0.29 4.62
CA LEU A 51 -5.60 -0.45 5.49
C LEU A 51 -6.90 -0.40 4.69
N LEU A 52 -7.03 0.56 3.77
CA LEU A 52 -8.21 0.66 2.89
C LEU A 52 -8.41 -0.62 2.09
N VAL A 53 -7.35 -1.14 1.46
CA VAL A 53 -7.42 -2.38 0.67
C VAL A 53 -7.75 -3.60 1.55
N VAL A 54 -7.16 -3.69 2.75
CA VAL A 54 -7.48 -4.74 3.73
C VAL A 54 -8.94 -4.67 4.16
N LEU A 55 -9.45 -3.47 4.48
CA LEU A 55 -10.84 -3.26 4.89
C LEU A 55 -11.81 -3.67 3.78
N VAL A 56 -11.54 -3.27 2.53
CA VAL A 56 -12.36 -3.69 1.37
C VAL A 56 -12.37 -5.22 1.24
N GLY A 57 -11.21 -5.89 1.34
CA GLY A 57 -11.14 -7.35 1.30
C GLY A 57 -11.82 -8.03 2.49
N ALA A 58 -11.79 -7.42 3.67
CA ALA A 58 -12.46 -7.94 4.86
C ALA A 58 -13.99 -7.85 4.71
N SER A 59 -14.49 -6.70 4.24
CA SER A 59 -15.91 -6.40 4.04
C SER A 59 -16.54 -7.12 2.85
N LEU A 60 -15.76 -7.43 1.80
CA LEU A 60 -16.23 -8.10 0.58
C LEU A 60 -15.50 -9.45 0.41
N PRO A 61 -16.07 -10.56 0.93
CA PRO A 61 -15.43 -11.88 0.85
C PRO A 61 -15.05 -12.32 -0.57
N SER A 62 -15.86 -11.95 -1.57
CA SER A 62 -15.62 -12.21 -3.00
C SER A 62 -14.36 -11.52 -3.54
N TRP A 63 -13.89 -10.46 -2.87
CA TRP A 63 -12.71 -9.67 -3.25
C TRP A 63 -11.43 -10.13 -2.54
N ARG A 64 -11.52 -11.00 -1.52
CA ARG A 64 -10.36 -11.50 -0.75
C ARG A 64 -9.26 -12.13 -1.60
N ARG A 65 -9.62 -12.77 -2.71
CA ARG A 65 -8.65 -13.37 -3.64
C ARG A 65 -7.92 -12.34 -4.51
N PHE A 66 -8.42 -11.10 -4.57
CA PHE A 66 -7.90 -10.04 -5.45
C PHE A 66 -7.14 -8.94 -4.72
N VAL A 67 -7.18 -8.90 -3.38
CA VAL A 67 -6.51 -7.88 -2.55
C VAL A 67 -5.01 -8.05 -2.46
N GLY A 68 -4.46 -9.23 -2.75
CA GLY A 68 -3.02 -9.47 -2.61
C GLY A 68 -2.14 -8.66 -3.53
N TRP A 69 -2.50 -8.58 -4.80
CA TRP A 69 -1.77 -7.77 -5.78
C TRP A 69 -1.73 -6.27 -5.45
N PRO A 70 -2.86 -5.61 -5.12
CA PRO A 70 -2.83 -4.21 -4.75
C PRO A 70 -2.07 -3.98 -3.43
N LEU A 71 -2.15 -4.88 -2.45
CA LEU A 71 -1.31 -4.79 -1.25
C LEU A 71 0.18 -4.85 -1.58
N LEU A 72 0.60 -5.80 -2.43
CA LEU A 72 1.98 -5.91 -2.87
C LEU A 72 2.44 -4.64 -3.60
N LEU A 73 1.64 -4.15 -4.56
CA LEU A 73 1.93 -2.93 -5.32
C LEU A 73 2.06 -1.71 -4.40
N LEU A 74 1.15 -1.54 -3.45
CA LEU A 74 1.22 -0.47 -2.47
C LEU A 74 2.46 -0.57 -1.59
N THR A 75 2.86 -1.77 -1.16
CA THR A 75 4.11 -1.97 -0.43
C THR A 75 5.31 -1.58 -1.28
N LEU A 76 5.38 -2.00 -2.54
CA LEU A 76 6.47 -1.63 -3.45
C LEU A 76 6.53 -0.12 -3.70
N VAL A 77 5.38 0.53 -3.86
CA VAL A 77 5.27 1.98 -4.03
C VAL A 77 5.74 2.70 -2.78
N LEU A 78 5.33 2.26 -1.59
CA LEU A 78 5.82 2.83 -0.33
C LEU A 78 7.34 2.69 -0.20
N VAL A 79 7.89 1.51 -0.49
CA VAL A 79 9.34 1.26 -0.44
C VAL A 79 10.08 2.16 -1.43
N GLY A 80 9.64 2.19 -2.69
CA GLY A 80 10.25 2.99 -3.75
C GLY A 80 10.14 4.49 -3.48
N PHE A 81 9.00 4.95 -2.98
CA PHE A 81 8.77 6.33 -2.59
C PHE A 81 9.69 6.73 -1.43
N THR A 82 9.79 5.90 -0.40
CA THR A 82 10.68 6.13 0.75
C THR A 82 12.14 6.19 0.30
N ALA A 83 12.58 5.26 -0.55
CA ALA A 83 13.93 5.27 -1.12
C ALA A 83 14.20 6.53 -1.95
N TRP A 84 13.22 6.99 -2.73
CA TRP A 84 13.33 8.23 -3.51
C TRP A 84 13.45 9.47 -2.60
N VAL A 85 12.61 9.57 -1.55
CA VAL A 85 12.69 10.67 -0.58
C VAL A 85 14.07 10.71 0.07
N HIS A 86 14.60 9.57 0.53
CA HIS A 86 15.91 9.54 1.19
C HIS A 86 17.09 9.74 0.22
N GLY A 87 16.96 9.32 -1.04
CA GLY A 87 18.05 9.40 -2.02
C GLY A 87 18.14 10.72 -2.77
N PHE A 88 17.01 11.41 -2.97
CA PHE A 88 16.93 12.53 -3.91
C PHE A 88 16.27 13.80 -3.35
N VAL A 89 15.48 13.72 -2.27
CA VAL A 89 14.80 14.88 -1.71
C VAL A 89 15.65 15.51 -0.60
N PRO A 90 15.95 16.82 -0.65
CA PRO A 90 16.62 17.51 0.44
C PRO A 90 15.89 17.33 1.78
N ALA A 91 16.63 17.16 2.87
CA ALA A 91 16.06 16.84 4.19
C ALA A 91 15.03 17.88 4.67
N ASN A 92 15.23 19.16 4.33
CA ASN A 92 14.32 20.27 4.61
C ASN A 92 12.99 20.21 3.83
N GLU A 93 12.94 19.48 2.72
CA GLU A 93 11.75 19.31 1.86
C GLU A 93 11.09 17.93 2.01
N SER A 94 11.73 17.01 2.75
CA SER A 94 11.26 15.64 2.94
C SER A 94 9.83 15.54 3.45
N GLY A 95 9.42 16.39 4.40
CA GLY A 95 8.05 16.43 4.93
C GLY A 95 7.02 16.84 3.88
N LEU A 96 7.39 17.76 2.98
CA LEU A 96 6.55 18.20 1.87
C LEU A 96 6.40 17.11 0.80
N ALA A 97 7.46 16.34 0.55
CA ALA A 97 7.40 15.23 -0.39
C ALA A 97 6.32 14.20 0.01
N TRP A 98 6.18 13.90 1.30
CA TRP A 98 5.16 12.94 1.78
C TRP A 98 3.73 13.31 1.42
N VAL A 99 3.41 14.59 1.15
CA VAL A 99 2.09 15.00 0.65
C VAL A 99 1.74 14.29 -0.67
N PHE A 100 2.73 13.98 -1.51
CA PHE A 100 2.54 13.27 -2.78
C PHE A 100 2.31 11.76 -2.62
N TYR A 101 2.59 11.19 -1.44
CA TYR A 101 2.44 9.75 -1.21
C TYR A 101 0.98 9.30 -1.32
N LEU A 102 0.04 10.01 -0.66
CA LEU A 102 -1.37 9.62 -0.68
C LEU A 102 -1.99 9.68 -2.10
N PRO A 103 -1.82 10.75 -2.89
CA PRO A 103 -2.26 10.78 -4.28
C PRO A 103 -1.67 9.65 -5.12
N LEU A 104 -0.37 9.38 -4.97
CA LEU A 104 0.31 8.31 -5.69
C LEU A 104 -0.25 6.93 -5.33
N ALA A 105 -0.39 6.65 -4.03
CA ALA A 105 -0.95 5.39 -3.55
C ALA A 105 -2.41 5.21 -4.00
N LEU A 106 -3.21 6.27 -3.98
CA LEU A 106 -4.58 6.25 -4.48
C LEU A 106 -4.62 5.96 -5.98
N ALA A 107 -3.75 6.60 -6.77
CA ALA A 107 -3.66 6.36 -8.21
C ALA A 107 -3.33 4.89 -8.52
N VAL A 108 -2.46 4.26 -7.74
CA VAL A 108 -2.12 2.84 -7.86
C VAL A 108 -3.34 1.95 -7.60
N VAL A 109 -4.10 2.23 -6.54
CA VAL A 109 -5.33 1.48 -6.23
C VAL A 109 -6.37 1.65 -7.32
N VAL A 110 -6.65 2.88 -7.74
CA VAL A 110 -7.64 3.18 -8.79
C VAL A 110 -7.24 2.51 -10.10
N THR A 111 -5.98 2.64 -10.51
CA THR A 111 -5.47 2.01 -11.74
C THR A 111 -5.63 0.50 -11.70
N TYR A 112 -5.27 -0.13 -10.57
CA TYR A 112 -5.46 -1.57 -10.41
C TYR A 112 -6.93 -1.98 -10.55
N MET A 113 -7.85 -1.24 -9.92
CA MET A 113 -9.28 -1.52 -10.00
C MET A 113 -9.83 -1.35 -11.41
N VAL A 114 -9.43 -0.30 -12.12
CA VAL A 114 -9.83 -0.05 -13.51
C VAL A 114 -9.32 -1.16 -14.43
N VAL A 115 -8.05 -1.55 -14.32
CA VAL A 115 -7.48 -2.64 -15.11
C VAL A 115 -8.21 -3.95 -14.84
N LYS A 116 -8.55 -4.24 -13.57
CA LYS A 116 -9.31 -5.43 -13.22
C LYS A 116 -10.75 -5.40 -13.74
N PHE A 117 -11.39 -4.25 -13.70
CA PHE A 117 -12.73 -4.06 -14.23
C PHE A 117 -12.75 -4.31 -15.74
N ILE A 118 -11.86 -3.68 -16.50
CA ILE A 118 -11.73 -3.87 -17.95
C ILE A 118 -11.41 -5.33 -18.29
N TRP A 119 -10.49 -5.96 -17.56
CA TRP A 119 -10.15 -7.36 -17.76
C TRP A 119 -11.35 -8.29 -17.56
N TYR A 120 -12.14 -8.04 -16.51
CA TYR A 120 -13.32 -8.84 -16.21
C TYR A 120 -14.41 -8.69 -17.28
N ASP A 121 -14.68 -7.46 -17.71
CA ASP A 121 -15.67 -7.16 -18.76
C ASP A 121 -15.29 -7.85 -20.08
N PHE A 122 -14.04 -7.70 -20.51
CA PHE A 122 -13.53 -8.34 -21.73
C PHE A 122 -13.68 -9.86 -21.73
N HIS A 123 -13.40 -10.54 -20.61
CA HIS A 123 -13.51 -12.00 -20.53
C HIS A 123 -14.96 -12.48 -20.37
N ARG A 124 -15.86 -11.64 -19.87
CA ARG A 124 -17.28 -11.97 -19.81
C ARG A 124 -17.87 -12.06 -21.21
N ASP A 125 -17.50 -11.15 -22.09
CA ASP A 125 -18.08 -11.06 -23.44
C ASP A 125 -17.59 -12.18 -24.36
N VAL A 126 -16.35 -12.66 -24.20
CA VAL A 126 -15.84 -13.84 -24.94
C VAL A 126 -16.66 -15.10 -24.64
N HIS A 127 -17.01 -15.34 -23.36
CA HIS A 127 -17.80 -16.51 -22.97
C HIS A 127 -19.26 -16.50 -23.46
N ILE A 128 -19.81 -15.34 -23.82
CA ILE A 128 -21.15 -15.26 -24.41
C ILE A 128 -21.12 -15.65 -25.90
N SER A 129 -20.00 -15.45 -26.59
CA SER A 129 -19.87 -15.72 -28.02
C SER A 129 -19.67 -17.20 -28.39
N ASP A 130 -19.11 -18.01 -27.48
CA ASP A 130 -18.83 -19.44 -27.71
C ASP A 130 -20.03 -20.38 -27.42
N GLY A 131 -21.14 -19.83 -26.92
CA GLY A 131 -22.34 -20.58 -26.51
C GLY A 131 -23.53 -20.53 -27.46
N GLY A 132 -23.35 -20.01 -28.68
CA GLY A 132 -24.38 -19.88 -29.72
C GLY A 132 -24.36 -20.99 -30.76
#